data_AF-A0A3Q4BLK6-F1
#
_entry.id   AF-A0A3Q4BLK6-F1
#
_cell.length_a   1.000
_cell.length_b   1.000
_cell.length_c   1.000
_cell.angle_alpha   90.00
_cell.angle_beta   90.00
_cell.angle_gamma   90.00
#
_symmetry.space_group_name_H-M   'P 1'
#
loop_
_entity.id
_entity.type
_entity.pdbx_description
1 polymer ?
#
loop_
_entity_poly.entity_id
_entity_poly.type
_entity_poly.pdbx_seq_one_letter_code
_entity_poly.pdbx_strand_id
1 'polypeptide(L)'
;MENEPGIVSPFKRVFLKGEKGRDKKAQEKATERRALHTFSLSQPDHRIDPDILLNDYIEKEVKKSHQLAGQLTSEQDAVVSLSAYNIKLVWRDGEDIILRVPIHDIAAVSYIRDDSLHLLVIKTGKK
;
A
#
# COMPACT_ATOMS: atom_id res chain seq x y z
N MET A 1 28.58 -12.23 -28.89
CA MET A 1 28.01 -11.69 -27.64
C MET A 1 26.73 -10.97 -28.03
N GLU A 2 25.62 -11.64 -27.84
CA GLU A 2 24.28 -11.16 -28.17
C GLU A 2 23.87 -10.14 -27.12
N ASN A 3 23.57 -8.91 -27.55
CA ASN A 3 23.03 -7.88 -26.67
C ASN A 3 21.50 -7.94 -26.78
N GLU A 4 20.84 -8.37 -25.71
CA GLU A 4 19.38 -8.30 -25.61
C GLU A 4 18.91 -6.83 -25.63
N PRO A 5 17.92 -6.47 -26.45
CA PRO A 5 17.37 -5.13 -26.42
C PRO A 5 16.51 -4.98 -25.16
N GLY A 6 17.06 -4.27 -24.18
CA GLY A 6 16.35 -3.88 -22.96
C GLY A 6 15.01 -3.22 -23.26
N ILE A 7 14.01 -3.55 -22.44
CA ILE A 7 12.64 -3.03 -22.53
C ILE A 7 12.68 -1.50 -22.41
N VAL A 8 12.54 -0.81 -23.54
CA VAL A 8 12.47 0.65 -23.57
C VAL A 8 11.02 1.08 -23.35
N SER A 9 10.81 1.94 -22.34
CA SER A 9 9.54 2.56 -22.04
C SER A 9 8.88 3.17 -23.30
N PRO A 10 7.60 2.88 -23.58
CA PRO A 10 6.92 3.31 -24.81
C PRO A 10 6.79 4.83 -24.95
N PHE A 11 6.98 5.58 -23.86
CA PHE A 11 6.92 7.03 -23.86
C PHE A 11 8.09 7.70 -24.59
N LYS A 12 9.24 7.03 -24.73
CA LYS A 12 10.44 7.64 -25.32
C LYS A 12 10.42 7.66 -26.86
N ARG A 13 9.48 6.96 -27.50
CA ARG A 13 9.41 6.82 -28.98
C ARG A 13 8.62 7.94 -29.68
N VAL A 14 7.88 8.77 -28.95
CA VAL A 14 6.93 9.73 -29.53
C VAL A 14 7.42 11.18 -29.65
N PHE A 15 8.66 11.50 -29.25
CA PHE A 15 9.14 12.88 -29.24
C PHE A 15 10.45 13.09 -30.00
N LEU A 16 10.46 12.88 -31.32
CA LEU A 16 11.48 13.45 -32.19
C LEU A 16 10.92 13.75 -33.59
N LYS A 17 10.30 14.92 -33.75
CA LYS A 17 10.43 15.73 -34.98
C LYS A 17 9.90 17.15 -34.78
N GLY A 18 10.75 18.15 -35.03
CA GLY A 18 10.30 19.47 -35.51
C GLY A 18 10.13 20.59 -34.47
N GLU A 19 11.23 21.29 -34.23
CA GLU A 19 11.38 22.75 -34.35
C GLU A 19 10.55 23.74 -33.48
N LYS A 20 11.32 24.57 -32.75
CA LYS A 20 11.12 25.98 -32.37
C LYS A 20 9.68 26.46 -32.18
N GLY A 21 9.32 26.64 -30.90
CA GLY A 21 8.41 27.69 -30.49
C GLY A 21 7.46 27.32 -29.36
N ARG A 22 7.45 28.18 -28.32
CA ARG A 22 6.41 28.37 -27.29
C ARG A 22 6.66 27.70 -25.93
N ASP A 23 7.59 28.25 -25.15
CA ASP A 23 7.72 28.06 -23.70
C ASP A 23 6.59 28.73 -22.87
N LYS A 24 5.32 28.65 -23.29
CA LYS A 24 4.20 29.26 -22.55
C LYS A 24 2.92 28.40 -22.45
N LYS A 25 2.99 27.09 -22.73
CA LYS A 25 1.80 26.21 -22.70
C LYS A 25 1.96 24.90 -21.91
N ALA A 26 2.94 24.79 -21.03
CA ALA A 26 3.09 23.63 -20.16
C ALA A 26 2.28 23.74 -18.84
N GLN A 27 1.66 24.89 -18.55
CA GLN A 27 1.03 25.13 -17.25
C GLN A 27 -0.49 24.83 -17.20
N GLU A 28 -1.17 24.66 -18.34
CA GLU A 28 -2.64 24.56 -18.38
C GLU A 28 -3.22 23.13 -18.27
N LYS A 29 -2.40 22.08 -18.31
CA LYS A 29 -2.88 20.67 -18.31
C LYS A 29 -2.65 19.89 -17.02
N ALA A 30 -2.40 20.57 -15.90
CA ALA A 30 -2.34 19.92 -14.59
C ALA A 30 -3.73 19.65 -13.97
N THR A 31 -4.79 20.26 -14.50
CA THR A 31 -6.12 20.30 -13.88
C THR A 31 -7.07 19.17 -14.30
N GLU A 32 -6.62 18.24 -15.16
CA GLU A 32 -7.47 17.18 -15.72
C GLU A 32 -7.17 15.78 -15.16
N ARG A 33 -6.42 15.69 -14.06
CA ARG A 33 -6.30 14.43 -13.32
C ARG A 33 -7.63 14.18 -12.61
N ARG A 34 -8.34 13.10 -12.97
CA ARG A 34 -9.50 12.62 -12.21
C ARG A 34 -9.10 12.49 -10.75
N ALA A 35 -9.95 13.01 -9.86
CA ALA A 35 -9.76 12.83 -8.42
C ALA A 35 -9.59 11.34 -8.10
N LEU A 36 -8.70 11.03 -7.14
CA LEU A 36 -8.54 9.68 -6.64
C LEU A 36 -9.91 9.19 -6.16
N HIS A 37 -10.33 8.02 -6.64
CA HIS A 37 -11.58 7.39 -6.21
C HIS A 37 -11.49 7.09 -4.72
N THR A 38 -12.08 7.96 -3.90
CA THR A 38 -12.04 7.89 -2.45
C THR A 38 -13.37 7.31 -1.97
N PHE A 39 -13.32 6.19 -1.27
CA PHE A 39 -14.50 5.58 -0.68
C PHE A 39 -14.68 6.10 0.75
N SER A 40 -15.84 6.67 1.05
CA SER A 40 -16.18 7.12 2.41
C SER A 40 -16.33 5.90 3.32
N LEU A 41 -15.47 5.78 4.33
CA LEU A 41 -15.62 4.76 5.37
C LEU A 41 -16.73 5.19 6.35
N SER A 42 -17.53 4.24 6.81
CA SER A 42 -18.39 4.46 7.97
C SER A 42 -17.52 4.81 9.17
N GLN A 43 -17.98 5.74 10.00
CA GLN A 43 -17.26 6.08 11.21
C GLN A 43 -17.20 4.83 12.11
N PRO A 44 -16.05 4.58 12.79
CA PRO A 44 -15.98 3.53 13.79
C PRO A 44 -17.03 3.76 14.88
N ASP A 45 -17.68 2.69 15.33
CA ASP A 45 -18.69 2.75 16.40
C ASP A 45 -18.10 3.14 17.77
N HIS A 46 -16.77 3.12 17.88
CA HIS A 46 -16.03 3.53 19.07
C HIS A 46 -14.67 4.09 18.67
N ARG A 47 -14.18 5.07 19.44
CA ARG A 47 -12.80 5.54 19.35
C ARG A 47 -11.95 4.78 20.35
N ILE A 48 -10.78 4.31 19.90
CA ILE A 48 -9.77 3.75 20.78
C ILE A 48 -8.97 4.89 21.38
N ASP A 49 -8.74 4.84 22.68
CA ASP A 49 -7.86 5.78 23.37
C ASP A 49 -6.41 5.60 22.85
N PRO A 50 -5.77 6.66 22.29
CA PRO A 50 -4.42 6.55 21.76
C PRO A 50 -3.37 6.12 22.80
N ASP A 51 -3.60 6.38 24.10
CA ASP A 51 -2.66 6.01 25.17
C ASP A 51 -2.54 4.49 25.33
N ILE A 52 -3.54 3.73 24.87
CA ILE A 52 -3.46 2.27 24.79
C ILE A 52 -2.28 1.85 23.92
N LEU A 53 -2.02 2.53 22.80
CA LEU A 53 -0.91 2.15 21.90
C LEU A 53 0.47 2.44 22.49
N LEU A 54 0.58 3.34 23.46
CA LEU A 54 1.84 3.67 24.15
C LEU A 54 2.19 2.62 25.21
N ASN A 55 1.16 2.13 25.91
CA ASN A 55 1.32 1.23 27.06
C ASN A 55 1.04 -0.24 26.74
N ASP A 56 0.35 -0.51 25.64
CA ASP A 56 -0.13 -1.83 25.22
C ASP A 56 -0.19 -1.92 23.68
N TYR A 57 -0.91 -2.91 23.15
CA TYR A 57 -1.13 -3.13 21.74
C TYR A 57 -2.57 -3.54 21.42
N ILE A 58 -2.97 -3.35 20.16
CA ILE A 58 -4.27 -3.78 19.65
C ILE A 58 -4.04 -4.94 18.67
N GLU A 59 -4.82 -6.00 18.83
CA GLU A 59 -4.83 -7.12 17.89
C GLU A 59 -6.05 -7.13 16.99
N LYS A 60 -5.83 -7.48 15.72
CA LYS A 60 -6.90 -7.76 14.76
C LYS A 60 -6.55 -8.96 13.89
N GLU A 61 -7.59 -9.71 13.59
CA GLU A 61 -7.51 -10.86 12.68
C GLU A 61 -7.42 -10.37 11.24
N VAL A 62 -6.50 -10.94 10.49
CA VAL A 62 -6.26 -10.60 9.09
C VAL A 62 -5.91 -11.88 8.31
N LYS A 63 -5.96 -11.80 6.98
CA LYS A 63 -5.39 -12.85 6.13
C LYS A 63 -4.18 -12.29 5.38
N LYS A 64 -3.04 -12.95 5.52
CA LYS A 64 -1.79 -12.55 4.87
C LYS A 64 -1.77 -13.07 3.43
N SER A 65 -1.80 -12.15 2.47
CA SER A 65 -1.62 -12.49 1.05
C SER A 65 -0.36 -11.84 0.47
N HIS A 66 0.28 -12.53 -0.48
CA HIS A 66 1.34 -11.97 -1.34
C HIS A 66 0.81 -11.58 -2.72
N GLN A 67 -0.36 -12.09 -3.11
CA GLN A 67 -0.95 -11.92 -4.43
C GLN A 67 -2.37 -11.40 -4.32
N LEU A 68 -2.70 -10.39 -5.12
CA LEU A 68 -4.03 -9.75 -5.10
C LEU A 68 -5.13 -10.66 -5.67
N ALA A 69 -4.77 -11.57 -6.59
CA ALA A 69 -5.68 -12.49 -7.25
C ALA A 69 -5.44 -13.93 -6.76
N GLY A 70 -6.10 -14.33 -5.68
CA GLY A 70 -6.06 -15.69 -5.14
C GLY A 70 -7.17 -15.90 -4.12
N GLN A 71 -7.72 -17.12 -4.05
CA GLN A 71 -8.70 -17.47 -3.04
C GLN A 71 -8.04 -17.43 -1.65
N LEU A 72 -8.64 -16.68 -0.72
CA LEU A 72 -8.15 -16.59 0.65
C LEU A 72 -8.49 -17.86 1.43
N THR A 73 -7.48 -18.60 1.87
CA THR A 73 -7.65 -19.88 2.63
C THR A 73 -7.37 -19.68 4.13
N SER A 74 -7.61 -20.72 4.95
CA SER A 74 -7.29 -20.70 6.38
C SER A 74 -5.79 -20.71 6.67
N GLU A 75 -4.97 -21.24 5.76
CA GLU A 75 -3.51 -21.24 5.85
C GLU A 75 -2.92 -19.82 5.82
N GLN A 76 -3.73 -18.83 5.44
CA GLN A 76 -3.33 -17.43 5.41
C GLN A 76 -3.77 -16.65 6.66
N ASP A 77 -4.41 -17.32 7.64
CA ASP A 77 -4.90 -16.67 8.86
C ASP A 77 -3.75 -16.16 9.71
N ALA A 78 -3.77 -14.86 10.00
CA ALA A 78 -2.77 -14.18 10.77
C ALA A 78 -3.42 -13.17 11.73
N VAL A 79 -2.64 -12.73 12.70
CA VAL A 79 -2.99 -11.65 13.62
C VAL A 79 -2.04 -10.49 13.37
N VAL A 80 -2.59 -9.29 13.22
CA VAL A 80 -1.83 -8.05 13.23
C VAL A 80 -1.89 -7.47 14.64
N SER A 81 -0.72 -7.15 15.20
CA SER A 81 -0.56 -6.47 16.48
C SER A 81 0.01 -5.07 16.22
N LEU A 82 -0.75 -4.04 16.60
CA LEU A 82 -0.40 -2.63 16.43
C LEU A 82 -0.06 -2.02 17.80
N SER A 83 1.11 -1.41 17.90
CA SER A 83 1.55 -0.58 19.03
C SER A 83 2.13 0.73 18.50
N ALA A 84 2.40 1.70 19.38
CA ALA A 84 3.10 2.93 19.03
C ALA A 84 4.54 2.69 18.53
N TYR A 85 5.10 1.49 18.78
CA TYR A 85 6.49 1.17 18.46
C TYR A 85 6.63 0.44 17.12
N ASN A 86 5.70 -0.47 16.82
CA ASN A 86 5.77 -1.35 15.66
C ASN A 86 4.42 -1.97 15.31
N ILE A 87 4.30 -2.42 14.06
CA ILE A 87 3.32 -3.39 13.61
C ILE A 87 3.99 -4.76 13.53
N LYS A 88 3.38 -5.77 14.14
CA LYS A 88 3.76 -7.19 14.00
C LYS A 88 2.67 -7.94 13.25
N LEU A 89 3.09 -8.87 12.42
CA LEU A 89 2.22 -9.85 11.78
C LEU A 89 2.66 -11.25 12.23
N VAL A 90 1.73 -12.03 12.74
CA VAL A 90 1.98 -13.33 13.38
C VAL A 90 1.03 -14.36 12.80
N TRP A 91 1.51 -15.58 12.50
CA TRP A 91 0.65 -16.67 12.05
C TRP A 91 -0.27 -17.15 13.19
N ARG A 92 -1.52 -17.50 12.87
CA ARG A 92 -2.49 -17.96 13.88
C ARG A 92 -2.19 -19.38 14.39
N ASP A 93 -1.59 -20.23 13.56
CA ASP A 93 -1.44 -21.67 13.77
C ASP A 93 -0.16 -22.08 14.52
N GLY A 94 0.83 -21.18 14.63
CA GLY A 94 2.10 -21.48 15.32
C GLY A 94 2.70 -20.32 16.10
N GLU A 95 2.01 -19.17 16.21
CA GLU A 95 2.50 -17.92 16.83
C GLU A 95 3.84 -17.39 16.30
N ASP A 96 4.33 -17.95 15.19
CA ASP A 96 5.54 -17.51 14.53
C ASP A 96 5.36 -16.11 13.93
N ILE A 97 6.31 -15.24 14.23
CA ILE A 97 6.32 -13.88 13.70
C ILE A 97 6.70 -13.92 12.22
N ILE A 98 5.78 -13.45 11.37
CA ILE A 98 6.01 -13.28 9.93
C ILE A 98 6.86 -12.05 9.67
N LEU A 99 6.49 -10.94 10.28
CA LEU A 99 7.09 -9.63 10.02
C LEU A 99 6.91 -8.72 11.24
N ARG A 100 7.94 -7.90 11.50
CA ARG A 100 7.87 -6.78 12.43
C ARG A 100 8.40 -5.52 11.76
N VAL A 101 7.59 -4.47 11.71
CA VAL A 101 7.93 -3.19 11.09
C VAL A 101 7.84 -2.08 12.13
N PRO A 102 8.94 -1.37 12.44
CA PRO A 102 8.89 -0.18 13.28
C PRO A 102 7.98 0.88 12.66
N ILE A 103 7.24 1.64 13.49
CA ILE A 103 6.31 2.67 12.96
C ILE A 103 7.04 3.71 12.11
N HIS A 104 8.29 4.07 12.46
CA HIS A 104 9.08 5.03 11.69
C HIS A 104 9.52 4.52 10.30
N ASP A 105 9.48 3.20 10.06
CA ASP A 105 9.77 2.61 8.76
C ASP A 105 8.50 2.49 7.88
N ILE A 106 7.32 2.85 8.39
CA ILE A 106 6.07 2.82 7.62
C ILE A 106 5.91 4.13 6.86
N ALA A 107 5.89 4.07 5.53
CA ALA A 107 5.71 5.24 4.68
C ALA A 107 4.23 5.60 4.48
N ALA A 108 3.36 4.59 4.38
CA ALA A 108 1.92 4.79 4.22
C ALA A 108 1.15 3.51 4.55
N VAL A 109 -0.11 3.67 4.94
CA VAL A 109 -1.11 2.60 5.03
C VAL A 109 -2.27 2.99 4.13
N SER A 110 -2.66 2.08 3.23
CA SER A 110 -3.73 2.30 2.26
C SER A 110 -4.79 1.23 2.42
N TYR A 111 -6.05 1.65 2.41
CA TYR A 111 -7.19 0.74 2.34
C TYR A 111 -7.73 0.71 0.92
N ILE A 112 -7.90 -0.50 0.38
CA ILE A 112 -8.45 -0.74 -0.95
C ILE A 112 -9.63 -1.69 -0.80
N ARG A 113 -10.81 -1.25 -1.25
CA ARG A 113 -12.00 -2.08 -1.32
C ARG A 113 -12.12 -2.63 -2.73
N ASP A 114 -12.17 -3.95 -2.86
CA ASP A 114 -12.32 -4.66 -4.13
C ASP A 114 -13.44 -5.70 -3.99
N ASP A 115 -14.65 -5.34 -4.43
CA ASP A 115 -15.87 -6.12 -4.25
C ASP A 115 -16.06 -6.64 -2.81
N SER A 116 -15.79 -7.93 -2.58
CA SER A 116 -15.90 -8.61 -1.27
C SER A 116 -14.60 -8.59 -0.46
N LEU A 117 -13.50 -8.11 -1.04
CA LEU A 117 -12.18 -8.04 -0.42
C LEU A 117 -11.91 -6.65 0.16
N HIS A 118 -11.52 -6.65 1.42
CA HIS A 118 -11.09 -5.47 2.16
C HIS A 118 -9.59 -5.55 2.37
N LEU A 119 -8.82 -4.92 1.48
CA LEU A 119 -7.37 -5.02 1.45
C LEU A 119 -6.75 -3.87 2.25
N LEU A 120 -5.83 -4.22 3.15
CA LEU A 120 -4.96 -3.27 3.83
C LEU A 120 -3.54 -3.43 3.28
N VAL A 121 -3.02 -2.36 2.66
CA VAL A 121 -1.68 -2.34 2.07
C VAL A 121 -0.80 -1.44 2.92
N ILE A 122 0.26 -2.00 3.49
CA ILE A 122 1.25 -1.26 4.27
C ILE A 122 2.50 -1.08 3.40
N LYS A 123 2.79 0.17 3.04
CA LYS A 123 4.02 0.52 2.33
C LYS A 123 5.09 0.80 3.38
N THR A 124 6.12 -0.03 3.40
CA THR A 124 7.28 0.14 4.29
C THR A 124 8.48 0.66 3.52
N GLY A 125 9.40 1.32 4.21
CA GLY A 125 10.74 1.64 3.70
C GLY A 125 11.54 0.36 3.44
N LYS A 126 12.47 0.43 2.49
CA LYS A 126 13.54 -0.56 2.38
C LYS A 126 14.67 -0.14 3.32
N LYS A 127 15.19 -1.07 4.11
CA LYS A 127 16.59 -0.98 4.53
C LYS A 127 17.49 -1.29 3.34
#